data_AF-A0A843HYM1-F1
#
_entry.id   AF-A0A843HYM1-F1
#
_cell.length_a   1.000
_cell.length_b   1.000
_cell.length_c   1.000
_cell.angle_alpha   90.00
_cell.angle_beta   90.00
_cell.angle_gamma   90.00
#
_symmetry.space_group_name_H-M   'P 1'
#
loop_
_entity.id
_entity.type
_entity.pdbx_description
1 polymer ?
#
loop_
_entity_poly.entity_id
_entity_poly.type
_entity_poly.pdbx_seq_one_letter_code
_entity_poly.pdbx_strand_id
1 'polypeptide(L)'
;MFETNFNQHMCLFTKQLLPRRAKKPIVVYKVVYEERKNVFHTPFKHEPIEAYGHMQASGPLTGTPRYASDMTYYITTVGNGYIHAYRDLRDAEDWCRFYNRCSNKWYNYKVMECIIEPGTLYYKNNTEICARSITTKGVVY
;
A
#
# COMPACT_ATOMS: atom_id res chain seq x y z
N MET A 1 10.53 -17.04 -18.12
CA MET A 1 9.16 -16.49 -18.06
C MET A 1 8.73 -16.61 -16.59
N PHE A 2 8.91 -15.55 -15.80
CA PHE A 2 8.53 -15.55 -14.38
C PHE A 2 7.08 -15.08 -14.29
N GLU A 3 6.14 -16.00 -14.43
CA GLU A 3 4.79 -15.84 -13.89
C GLU A 3 4.87 -16.00 -12.37
N THR A 4 5.60 -15.11 -11.70
CA THR A 4 5.48 -14.99 -10.25
C THR A 4 4.05 -14.60 -9.96
N ASN A 5 3.41 -15.37 -9.08
CA ASN A 5 2.10 -15.22 -8.46
C ASN A 5 1.86 -13.82 -7.86
N PHE A 6 1.92 -12.77 -8.67
CA PHE A 6 1.76 -11.37 -8.27
C PHE A 6 0.43 -11.15 -7.55
N ASN A 7 -0.57 -11.95 -7.94
CA ASN A 7 -1.92 -11.91 -7.41
C ASN A 7 -2.09 -12.56 -6.01
N GLN A 8 -1.13 -13.38 -5.54
CA GLN A 8 -1.28 -14.09 -4.25
C GLN A 8 -0.73 -13.33 -3.04
N HIS A 9 0.11 -12.31 -3.27
CA HIS A 9 0.78 -11.60 -2.19
C HIS A 9 -0.03 -10.43 -1.62
N MET A 10 -1.10 -10.02 -2.30
CA MET A 10 -1.76 -8.76 -2.00
C MET A 10 -2.93 -8.85 -0.99
N CYS A 11 -2.98 -7.96 0.02
CA CYS A 11 -3.96 -8.04 1.13
C CYS A 11 -5.41 -8.16 0.67
N LEU A 12 -5.81 -7.53 -0.43
CA LEU A 12 -7.22 -7.58 -0.87
C LEU A 12 -7.58 -8.80 -1.73
N PHE A 13 -6.63 -9.64 -2.14
CA PHE A 13 -6.88 -10.81 -2.99
C PHE A 13 -7.04 -12.12 -2.22
N THR A 14 -6.66 -12.15 -0.95
CA THR A 14 -6.84 -13.35 -0.12
C THR A 14 -8.31 -13.48 0.30
N LYS A 15 -8.91 -14.65 0.04
CA LYS A 15 -10.32 -14.95 0.38
C LYS A 15 -10.61 -14.60 1.84
N GLN A 16 -11.69 -13.82 2.04
CA GLN A 16 -12.32 -13.53 3.34
C GLN A 16 -11.40 -12.91 4.41
N LEU A 17 -10.82 -11.73 4.15
CA LEU A 17 -10.34 -10.91 5.25
C LEU A 17 -11.52 -10.19 5.93
N LEU A 18 -11.76 -10.49 7.21
CA LEU A 18 -12.65 -9.69 8.04
C LEU A 18 -12.01 -8.32 8.33
N PRO A 19 -12.74 -7.20 8.17
CA PRO A 19 -12.22 -5.89 8.50
C PRO A 19 -11.92 -5.82 10.00
N ARG A 20 -10.78 -5.21 10.33
CA ARG A 20 -10.34 -5.02 11.72
C ARG A 20 -10.28 -3.53 12.02
N ARG A 21 -10.54 -3.18 13.28
CA ARG A 21 -10.29 -1.82 13.77
C ARG A 21 -9.01 -1.81 14.61
N ALA A 22 -8.10 -0.88 14.34
CA ALA A 22 -6.86 -0.74 15.09
C ALA A 22 -7.17 -0.36 16.55
N LYS A 23 -6.73 -1.19 17.50
CA LYS A 23 -6.88 -0.90 18.94
C LYS A 23 -5.71 -0.08 19.51
N LYS A 24 -4.57 -0.13 18.84
CA LYS A 24 -3.32 0.54 19.17
C LYS A 24 -2.66 1.01 17.86
N PRO A 25 -1.71 1.96 17.90
CA PRO A 25 -0.94 2.34 16.71
C PRO A 25 -0.27 1.11 16.09
N ILE A 26 -0.30 1.01 14.76
CA ILE A 26 0.37 -0.06 14.00
C ILE A 26 1.37 0.61 13.05
N VAL A 27 2.66 0.32 13.24
CA VAL A 27 3.71 0.75 12.30
C VAL A 27 3.62 -0.09 11.04
N VAL A 28 3.67 0.58 9.89
CA VAL A 28 3.59 -0.02 8.56
C VAL A 28 4.52 0.74 7.61
N TYR A 29 4.81 0.15 6.46
CA TYR A 29 5.76 0.68 5.50
C TYR A 29 5.12 0.85 4.13
N LYS A 30 5.16 2.06 3.57
CA LYS A 30 4.56 2.37 2.28
C LYS A 30 5.65 2.56 1.22
N VAL A 31 5.59 1.77 0.16
CA VAL A 31 6.38 2.06 -1.05
C VAL A 31 5.76 3.27 -1.76
N VAL A 32 6.60 4.26 -2.04
CA VAL A 32 6.30 5.50 -2.75
C VAL A 32 7.32 5.70 -3.86
N TYR A 33 7.08 6.61 -4.79
CA TYR A 33 8.13 7.12 -5.65
C TYR A 33 8.29 8.62 -5.51
N GLU A 34 9.53 9.09 -5.63
CA GLU A 34 9.87 10.50 -5.67
C GLU A 34 9.83 10.98 -7.12
N GLU A 35 8.86 11.84 -7.45
CA GLU A 35 8.75 12.45 -8.80
C GLU A 35 9.77 13.59 -8.95
N ARG A 36 9.91 14.40 -7.91
CA ARG A 36 10.86 15.50 -7.77
C ARG A 36 11.32 15.57 -6.32
N LYS A 37 12.43 16.27 -6.04
CA LYS A 37 13.01 16.37 -4.68
C LYS A 37 11.92 16.66 -3.63
N ASN A 38 11.70 15.72 -2.71
CA ASN A 38 10.70 15.76 -1.63
C ASN A 38 9.22 15.79 -2.07
N VAL A 39 8.90 15.40 -3.31
CA VAL A 39 7.53 15.26 -3.83
C VAL A 39 7.27 13.78 -4.09
N PHE A 40 6.43 13.17 -3.25
CA PHE A 40 6.21 11.73 -3.23
C PHE A 40 4.83 11.36 -3.74
N HIS A 41 4.72 10.19 -4.36
CA HIS A 41 3.47 9.69 -4.92
C HIS A 41 3.29 8.19 -4.67
N THR A 42 2.03 7.75 -4.67
CA THR A 42 1.71 6.31 -4.65
C THR A 42 2.09 5.64 -5.98
N PRO A 43 2.72 4.44 -5.99
CA PRO A 43 3.15 3.75 -7.21
C PRO A 43 2.08 3.42 -8.26
N PHE A 44 0.81 3.36 -7.87
CA PHE A 44 -0.27 2.92 -8.75
C PHE A 44 -1.24 4.03 -9.16
N LYS A 45 -1.62 4.89 -8.21
CA LYS A 45 -2.58 5.97 -8.47
C LYS A 45 -1.90 7.29 -8.79
N HIS A 46 -0.58 7.39 -8.58
CA HIS A 46 0.15 8.64 -8.69
C HIS A 46 -0.43 9.75 -7.78
N GLU A 47 -1.18 9.36 -6.74
CA GLU A 47 -1.71 10.30 -5.74
C GLU A 47 -0.54 10.89 -4.95
N PRO A 48 -0.48 12.24 -4.81
CA PRO A 48 0.58 12.90 -4.06
C PRO A 48 0.49 12.56 -2.56
N ILE A 49 1.65 12.47 -1.93
CA ILE A 49 1.82 12.16 -0.51
C ILE A 49 2.78 13.17 0.10
N GLU A 50 2.35 13.75 1.22
CA GLU A 50 3.24 14.53 2.08
C GLU A 50 4.13 13.58 2.90
N ALA A 51 5.44 13.86 2.96
CA ALA A 51 6.39 13.05 3.74
C ALA A 51 6.08 13.03 5.24
N TYR A 52 5.37 14.06 5.72
CA TYR A 52 4.90 14.23 7.10
C TYR A 52 3.45 14.73 7.07
N GLY A 53 2.50 13.81 6.98
CA GLY A 53 1.11 14.18 6.78
C GLY A 53 0.15 13.02 6.99
N HIS A 54 -1.12 13.30 6.76
CA HIS A 54 -2.19 12.31 6.89
C HIS A 54 -2.67 11.89 5.52
N MET A 55 -2.54 10.60 5.22
CA MET A 55 -3.13 10.01 4.03
C MET A 55 -4.46 9.39 4.39
N GLN A 56 -5.52 9.74 3.65
CA GLN A 56 -6.82 9.13 3.78
C GLN A 56 -7.28 8.56 2.44
N ALA A 57 -7.78 7.33 2.46
CA ALA A 57 -8.26 6.71 1.25
C ALA A 57 -9.55 7.38 0.74
N SER A 58 -9.55 7.78 -0.52
CA SER A 58 -10.73 8.30 -1.23
C SER A 58 -11.65 7.16 -1.68
N GLY A 59 -12.96 7.42 -1.73
CA GLY A 59 -13.96 6.48 -2.28
C GLY A 59 -14.80 5.70 -1.25
N PRO A 60 -15.97 5.19 -1.69
CA PRO A 60 -16.94 4.50 -0.84
C PRO A 60 -16.43 3.14 -0.36
N LEU A 61 -16.94 2.67 0.78
CA LEU A 61 -16.72 1.30 1.29
C LEU A 61 -17.53 0.28 0.45
N THR A 62 -17.28 0.19 -0.85
CA THR A 62 -18.05 -0.72 -1.71
C THR A 62 -17.55 -2.15 -1.56
N GLY A 63 -18.30 -2.95 -0.79
CA GLY A 63 -18.44 -4.40 -0.94
C GLY A 63 -17.23 -5.25 -0.57
N THR A 64 -17.50 -6.42 -0.01
CA THR A 64 -16.54 -7.52 0.16
C THR A 64 -15.63 -7.65 -1.08
N PRO A 65 -14.29 -7.75 -0.92
CA PRO A 65 -13.40 -7.98 -2.04
C PRO A 65 -13.88 -9.22 -2.79
N ARG A 66 -14.49 -9.04 -3.96
CA ARG A 66 -14.81 -10.17 -4.83
C ARG A 66 -13.49 -10.65 -5.42
N TYR A 67 -13.29 -11.96 -5.36
CA TYR A 67 -12.13 -12.64 -5.91
C TYR A 67 -11.95 -12.19 -7.37
N ALA A 68 -10.94 -11.37 -7.64
CA ALA A 68 -10.58 -10.97 -8.98
C ALA A 68 -9.32 -11.76 -9.35
N SER A 69 -9.43 -12.61 -10.36
CA SER A 69 -8.26 -13.26 -10.98
C SER A 69 -7.32 -12.26 -11.65
N ASP A 70 -7.77 -11.02 -11.86
CA ASP A 70 -7.14 -10.06 -12.74
C ASP A 70 -6.67 -8.80 -11.99
N MET A 71 -5.38 -8.52 -12.15
CA MET A 71 -4.66 -7.36 -11.61
C MET A 71 -5.34 -6.01 -11.92
N THR A 72 -6.05 -5.93 -13.07
CA THR A 72 -6.83 -4.77 -13.53
C THR A 72 -7.97 -4.41 -12.58
N TYR A 73 -8.63 -5.39 -11.95
CA TYR A 73 -9.75 -5.11 -11.05
C TYR A 73 -9.31 -4.69 -9.64
N TYR A 74 -8.07 -5.00 -9.24
CA TYR A 74 -7.48 -4.53 -7.99
C TYR A 74 -7.01 -3.08 -8.06
N ILE A 75 -6.51 -2.65 -9.22
CA ILE A 75 -6.28 -1.22 -9.49
C ILE A 75 -7.59 -0.45 -9.28
N THR A 76 -8.75 -1.04 -9.61
CA THR A 76 -10.08 -0.46 -9.31
C THR A 76 -10.60 -0.70 -7.88
N THR A 77 -10.12 -1.71 -7.14
CA THR A 77 -10.60 -2.03 -5.76
C THR A 77 -9.74 -1.40 -4.66
N VAL A 78 -8.40 -1.38 -4.77
CA VAL A 78 -7.53 -0.37 -4.11
C VAL A 78 -7.85 1.03 -4.65
N GLY A 79 -8.40 1.06 -5.87
CA GLY A 79 -9.00 2.22 -6.52
C GLY A 79 -9.97 3.01 -5.64
N ASN A 80 -10.72 2.36 -4.76
CA ASN A 80 -11.75 3.02 -3.95
C ASN A 80 -11.72 2.58 -2.49
N GLY A 81 -10.78 3.15 -1.74
CA GLY A 81 -10.98 3.30 -0.31
C GLY A 81 -9.99 2.63 0.64
N TYR A 82 -8.85 2.08 0.19
CA TYR A 82 -7.80 1.64 1.13
C TYR A 82 -6.39 1.98 0.65
N ILE A 83 -5.53 2.32 1.59
CA ILE A 83 -4.10 2.58 1.39
C ILE A 83 -3.35 1.29 1.70
N HIS A 84 -2.74 0.71 0.67
CA HIS A 84 -1.89 -0.48 0.77
C HIS A 84 -0.53 -0.14 1.40
N ALA A 85 -0.03 -0.98 2.30
CA ALA A 85 1.27 -0.89 2.95
C ALA A 85 1.76 -2.29 3.36
N TYR A 86 3.00 -2.38 3.83
CA TYR A 86 3.65 -3.59 4.32
C TYR A 86 3.79 -3.56 5.84
N ARG A 87 3.83 -4.74 6.46
CA ARG A 87 3.98 -4.88 7.92
C ARG A 87 5.44 -4.94 8.36
N ASP A 88 6.33 -5.44 7.50
CA ASP A 88 7.78 -5.50 7.72
C ASP A 88 8.49 -4.60 6.70
N LEU A 89 9.55 -3.94 7.13
CA LEU A 89 10.36 -3.06 6.29
C LEU A 89 11.02 -3.86 5.16
N ARG A 90 11.50 -5.07 5.44
CA ARG A 90 12.19 -5.91 4.45
C ARG A 90 11.28 -6.28 3.29
N ASP A 91 10.02 -6.60 3.57
CA ASP A 91 9.02 -6.85 2.53
C ASP A 91 8.83 -5.61 1.64
N ALA A 92 8.74 -4.43 2.25
CA ALA A 92 8.61 -3.17 1.52
C ALA A 92 9.86 -2.84 0.67
N GLU A 93 11.06 -3.09 1.21
CA GLU A 93 12.32 -2.90 0.50
C GLU A 93 12.48 -3.86 -0.67
N ASP A 94 12.13 -5.14 -0.49
CA ASP A 94 12.18 -6.14 -1.57
C ASP A 94 11.25 -5.74 -2.72
N TRP A 95 10.05 -5.27 -2.39
CA TRP A 95 9.12 -4.70 -3.35
C TRP A 95 9.67 -3.43 -4.02
N CYS A 96 10.27 -2.52 -3.25
CA CYS A 96 10.90 -1.32 -3.78
C CYS A 96 12.03 -1.65 -4.77
N ARG A 97 12.89 -2.62 -4.43
CA ARG A 97 13.94 -3.14 -5.32
C ARG A 97 13.37 -3.76 -6.58
N PHE A 98 12.29 -4.53 -6.46
CA PHE A 98 11.60 -5.09 -7.62
C PHE A 98 11.08 -3.98 -8.56
N TYR A 99 10.39 -2.97 -8.03
CA TYR A 99 9.92 -1.83 -8.85
C TYR A 99 11.07 -1.06 -9.49
N ASN A 100 12.14 -0.75 -8.76
CA ASN A 100 13.33 -0.08 -9.31
C ASN A 100 14.01 -0.91 -10.42
N ARG A 101 13.90 -2.24 -10.40
CA ARG A 101 14.44 -3.13 -11.45
C ARG A 101 13.53 -3.26 -12.67
N CYS A 102 12.22 -3.31 -12.46
CA CYS A 102 11.24 -3.63 -13.50
C CYS A 102 10.56 -2.41 -14.12
N SER A 103 10.48 -1.29 -13.41
CA SER A 103 9.98 -0.04 -13.98
C SER A 103 11.07 0.60 -14.86
N ASN A 104 10.68 1.18 -15.98
CA ASN A 104 11.59 2.03 -16.75
C ASN A 104 12.12 3.12 -15.80
N LYS A 105 13.44 3.36 -15.83
CA LYS A 105 14.35 4.13 -14.93
C LYS A 105 13.93 5.54 -14.42
N TRP A 106 12.68 5.94 -14.50
CA TRP A 106 12.23 7.32 -14.33
C TRP A 106 11.82 7.66 -12.90
N TYR A 107 11.51 6.67 -12.07
CA TYR A 107 11.01 6.89 -10.72
C TYR A 107 12.00 6.38 -9.68
N ASN A 108 12.37 7.25 -8.74
CA ASN A 108 13.18 6.89 -7.58
C ASN A 108 12.25 6.34 -6.49
N TYR A 109 12.03 5.02 -6.47
CA TYR A 109 11.17 4.41 -5.46
C TYR A 109 11.85 4.39 -4.10
N LYS A 110 11.05 4.69 -3.06
CA LYS A 110 11.45 4.80 -1.66
C LYS A 110 10.45 4.09 -0.76
N VAL A 111 10.84 3.83 0.49
CA VAL A 111 9.95 3.34 1.54
C VAL A 111 9.76 4.41 2.59
N MET A 112 8.49 4.69 2.91
CA MET A 112 8.11 5.54 4.03
C MET A 112 7.63 4.71 5.21
N GLU A 113 8.05 5.08 6.41
CA GLU A 113 7.43 4.61 7.64
C GLU A 113 6.13 5.38 7.88
N CYS A 114 5.08 4.64 8.21
CA CYS A 114 3.75 5.19 8.46
C CYS A 114 3.12 4.54 9.70
N ILE A 115 2.10 5.19 10.24
CA ILE A 115 1.31 4.70 11.37
C ILE A 115 -0.16 4.59 10.96
N ILE A 116 -0.75 3.42 11.18
CA ILE A 116 -2.21 3.27 11.24
C ILE A 116 -2.64 3.64 12.66
N GLU A 117 -3.34 4.76 12.77
CA GLU A 117 -3.83 5.24 14.07
C GLU A 117 -4.91 4.33 14.68
N PRO A 118 -5.06 4.32 16.02
CA PRO A 118 -6.18 3.68 16.68
C PRO A 118 -7.52 4.14 16.11
N GLY A 119 -8.48 3.23 16.00
CA GLY A 119 -9.79 3.49 15.43
C GLY A 119 -9.85 3.32 13.90
N THR A 120 -8.72 3.25 13.21
CA THR A 120 -8.69 3.05 11.75
C THR A 120 -9.10 1.64 11.36
N LEU A 121 -9.95 1.54 10.33
CA LEU A 121 -10.36 0.29 9.71
C LEU A 121 -9.27 -0.21 8.76
N TYR A 122 -8.91 -1.48 8.86
CA TYR A 122 -7.88 -2.10 8.01
C TYR A 122 -8.15 -3.59 7.75
N TYR A 123 -7.55 -4.09 6.68
CA TYR A 123 -7.41 -5.51 6.35
C TYR A 123 -5.93 -5.88 6.37
N LYS A 124 -5.59 -7.12 6.71
CA LYS A 124 -4.21 -7.58 6.67
C LYS A 124 -4.09 -9.05 6.29
N ASN A 125 -2.98 -9.40 5.65
CA ASN A 125 -2.51 -10.77 5.55
C ASN A 125 -1.18 -10.90 6.35
N ASN A 126 -0.35 -11.89 6.02
CA ASN A 126 0.91 -12.12 6.73
C ASN A 126 1.93 -10.99 6.50
N THR A 127 2.04 -10.49 5.28
CA THR A 127 3.07 -9.52 4.84
C THR A 127 2.53 -8.10 4.71
N GLU A 128 1.28 -7.98 4.30
CA GLU A 128 0.67 -6.72 3.88
C GLU A 128 -0.51 -6.28 4.73
N ILE A 129 -0.82 -5.00 4.62
CA ILE A 129 -1.90 -4.33 5.34
C ILE A 129 -2.49 -3.20 4.49
N CYS A 130 -3.81 -3.12 4.48
CA CYS A 130 -4.58 -2.17 3.69
C CYS A 130 -5.46 -1.36 4.67
N ALA A 131 -5.27 -0.05 4.81
CA ALA A 131 -5.94 0.77 5.83
C ALA A 131 -6.70 1.98 5.27
N ARG A 132 -7.77 2.43 5.95
CA ARG A 132 -8.53 3.64 5.53
C ARG A 132 -7.72 4.93 5.62
N SER A 133 -6.74 4.95 6.50
CA SER A 133 -5.95 6.13 6.79
C SER A 133 -4.59 5.70 7.39
N ILE A 134 -3.54 6.44 7.04
CA ILE A 134 -2.21 6.32 7.64
C ILE A 134 -1.60 7.71 7.84
N THR A 135 -0.80 7.86 8.89
CA THR A 135 0.03 9.03 9.13
C THR A 135 1.45 8.74 8.67
N THR A 136 2.00 9.49 7.73
CA THR A 136 3.40 9.35 7.28
C THR A 136 4.35 9.93 8.32
N LYS A 137 5.47 9.25 8.57
CA LYS A 137 6.51 9.67 9.52
C LYS A 137 7.82 10.08 8.88
N GLY A 138 8.10 9.58 7.68
CA GLY A 138 9.30 9.95 6.92
C GLY A 138 9.79 8.82 6.03
N VAL A 139 10.77 9.13 5.17
CA VAL A 139 11.47 8.15 4.33
C VAL A 139 12.50 7.41 5.17
N VAL A 140 12.52 6.08 5.05
CA VAL A 140 13.45 5.19 5.77
C VAL A 140 14.34 4.36 4.84
N TYR A 141 14.04 4.32 3.54
CA TYR A 141 14.84 3.69 2.48
C TYR A 141 14.63 4.41 1.15
#